data_AF-A0A0F9LVS0-F1
#
_entry.id   AF-A0A0F9LVS0-F1
#
_cell.length_a   1.000
_cell.length_b   1.000
_cell.length_c   1.000
_cell.angle_alpha   90.00
_cell.angle_beta   90.00
_cell.angle_gamma   90.00
#
_symmetry.space_group_name_H-M   'P 1'
#
loop_
_entity.id
_entity.type
_entity.pdbx_description
1 polymer ?
#
loop_
_entity_poly.entity_id
_entity_poly.type
_entity_poly.pdbx_seq_one_letter_code
_entity_poly.pdbx_strand_id
1 'polypeptide(L)'
;QAKLPKLGIVRFTKTRELEGKIKHVKDPGKNVKLKSQINRSILDQGWYTFQNYLSYKLDLRGGRLILISPENTSTKCRICGHIAKENRKTQEEFQCIQCGHNENADLNASINILAEGHSVIACGVETIVSTAKQELQIRKPVTGISWRIPSL
;
A
#
# COMPACT_ATOMS: atom_id res chain seq x y z
N GLN A 1 21.88 -26.51 -19.80
CA GLN A 1 20.51 -25.98 -19.95
C GLN A 1 19.89 -25.80 -18.56
N ALA A 2 19.85 -24.57 -18.05
CA ALA A 2 19.28 -24.27 -16.75
C ALA A 2 17.75 -24.22 -16.86
N LYS A 3 17.06 -25.07 -16.10
CA LYS A 3 15.61 -25.22 -16.11
C LYS A 3 15.02 -24.15 -15.19
N LEU A 4 14.32 -23.16 -15.74
CA LEU A 4 13.60 -22.16 -14.96
C LEU A 4 12.55 -22.85 -14.07
N PRO A 5 12.48 -22.56 -12.76
CA PRO A 5 11.41 -23.09 -11.92
C PRO A 5 10.09 -22.46 -12.34
N LYS A 6 9.05 -23.30 -12.47
CA LYS A 6 7.71 -22.87 -12.83
C LYS A 6 7.23 -21.85 -11.79
N LEU A 7 6.95 -20.63 -12.23
CA LEU A 7 6.30 -19.58 -11.43
C LEU A 7 4.89 -20.07 -11.04
N GLY A 8 4.79 -20.71 -9.89
CA GLY A 8 3.52 -20.97 -9.24
C GLY A 8 2.97 -19.65 -8.72
N ILE A 9 1.76 -19.28 -9.16
CA ILE A 9 1.03 -18.13 -8.61
C ILE A 9 0.71 -18.45 -7.14
N VAL A 10 1.50 -17.90 -6.22
CA VAL A 10 1.24 -18.01 -4.78
C VAL A 10 0.14 -17.00 -4.45
N ARG A 11 -1.11 -17.48 -4.33
CA ARG A 11 -2.22 -16.68 -3.80
C ARG A 11 -2.05 -16.55 -2.28
N PHE A 12 -1.63 -15.36 -1.83
CA PHE A 12 -1.67 -15.02 -0.41
C PHE A 12 -3.08 -14.53 -0.04
N THR A 13 -3.87 -15.38 0.63
CA THR A 13 -5.00 -14.91 1.45
C THR A 13 -4.56 -14.93 2.90
N LYS A 14 -4.58 -13.77 3.58
CA LYS A 14 -4.55 -13.68 5.04
C LYS A 14 -5.73 -14.48 5.59
N THR A 15 -5.53 -15.74 5.94
CA THR A 15 -6.34 -16.36 6.97
C THR A 15 -5.81 -15.79 8.28
N ARG A 16 -6.60 -14.91 8.94
CA ARG A 16 -6.69 -15.04 10.40
C ARG A 16 -6.92 -16.54 10.64
N GLU A 17 -6.20 -17.17 11.57
CA GLU A 17 -6.64 -18.45 12.14
C GLU A 17 -8.02 -18.22 12.75
N LEU A 18 -9.02 -18.21 11.89
CA LEU A 18 -10.34 -18.63 12.21
C LEU A 18 -10.20 -20.14 12.15
N GLU A 19 -10.48 -20.81 13.26
CA GLU A 19 -10.87 -22.22 13.29
C GLU A 19 -12.20 -22.41 12.51
N GLY A 20 -12.27 -21.88 11.30
CA GLY A 20 -13.39 -21.93 10.41
C GLY A 20 -13.15 -23.06 9.44
N LYS A 21 -13.87 -24.18 9.64
CA LYS A 21 -14.01 -25.24 8.65
C LYS A 21 -14.12 -24.61 7.25
N ILE A 22 -13.24 -25.02 6.33
CA ILE A 22 -13.37 -24.66 4.92
C ILE A 22 -14.74 -25.17 4.47
N LYS A 23 -15.74 -24.29 4.45
CA LYS A 23 -17.07 -24.65 3.97
C LYS A 23 -16.94 -24.89 2.46
N HIS A 24 -17.20 -26.12 2.04
CA HIS A 24 -17.28 -26.46 0.62
C HIS A 24 -18.25 -25.51 -0.10
N VAL A 25 -18.11 -25.38 -1.43
CA VAL A 25 -18.98 -24.59 -2.33
C VAL A 25 -20.49 -24.78 -2.06
N LYS A 26 -20.88 -25.89 -1.45
CA LYS A 26 -22.24 -26.24 -1.04
C LYS A 26 -22.82 -25.38 0.10
N ASP A 27 -22.02 -24.66 0.89
CA ASP A 27 -22.51 -23.75 1.94
C ASP A 27 -21.73 -22.42 1.93
N PRO A 28 -22.04 -21.51 0.98
CA PRO A 28 -21.36 -20.24 0.87
C PRO A 28 -21.61 -19.36 2.11
N GLY A 29 -20.56 -18.68 2.58
CA GLY A 29 -20.67 -17.73 3.69
C GLY A 29 -21.60 -16.55 3.41
N LYS A 30 -21.88 -15.70 4.40
CA LYS A 30 -22.73 -14.52 4.18
C LYS A 30 -22.04 -13.48 3.29
N ASN A 31 -22.84 -12.77 2.48
CA ASN A 31 -22.43 -11.66 1.60
C ASN A 31 -21.37 -12.02 0.54
N VAL A 32 -21.37 -13.25 0.00
CA VAL A 32 -20.36 -13.68 -1.01
C VAL A 32 -20.33 -12.76 -2.23
N LYS A 33 -21.49 -12.36 -2.77
CA LYS A 33 -21.56 -11.50 -3.96
C LYS A 33 -20.98 -10.10 -3.74
N LEU A 34 -21.29 -9.49 -2.60
CA LEU A 34 -20.71 -8.18 -2.23
C LEU A 34 -19.20 -8.29 -2.03
N LYS A 35 -18.74 -9.34 -1.33
CA LYS A 35 -17.31 -9.58 -1.12
C LYS A 35 -16.57 -9.85 -2.42
N SER A 36 -17.15 -10.65 -3.33
CA SER A 36 -16.53 -10.95 -4.62
C SER A 36 -16.44 -9.73 -5.52
N GLN A 37 -17.47 -8.87 -5.51
CA GLN A 37 -17.47 -7.62 -6.26
C GLN A 37 -16.41 -6.64 -5.74
N ILE A 38 -16.33 -6.45 -4.42
CA ILE A 38 -15.31 -5.60 -3.79
C ILE A 38 -13.91 -6.15 -4.09
N ASN A 39 -13.69 -7.45 -3.89
CA ASN A 39 -12.40 -8.09 -4.19
C ASN A 39 -11.99 -7.91 -5.66
N ARG A 40 -12.94 -8.04 -6.59
CA ARG A 40 -12.67 -7.82 -8.01
C ARG A 40 -12.24 -6.37 -8.25
N SER A 41 -12.94 -5.38 -7.70
CA SER A 41 -12.57 -3.97 -7.86
C SER A 41 -11.20 -3.64 -7.27
N ILE A 42 -10.82 -4.26 -6.14
CA ILE A 42 -9.48 -4.07 -5.53
C ILE A 42 -8.38 -4.67 -6.42
N LEU A 43 -8.62 -5.87 -6.96
CA LEU A 43 -7.66 -6.54 -7.84
C LEU A 43 -7.49 -5.82 -9.17
N ASP A 44 -8.57 -5.24 -9.70
CA ASP A 44 -8.58 -4.51 -10.96
C ASP A 44 -7.68 -3.26 -10.93
N GLN A 45 -7.58 -2.61 -9.77
CA GLN A 45 -6.71 -1.43 -9.60
C GLN A 45 -5.21 -1.76 -9.62
N GLY A 46 -4.81 -3.01 -9.39
CA GLY A 46 -3.42 -3.44 -9.57
C GLY A 46 -2.39 -2.76 -8.64
N TRP A 47 -2.78 -2.31 -7.44
CA TRP A 47 -1.90 -1.55 -6.52
C TRP A 47 -0.55 -2.20 -6.23
N TYR A 48 -0.52 -3.53 -6.11
CA TYR A 48 0.73 -4.28 -5.88
C TYR A 48 1.67 -4.20 -7.08
N THR A 49 1.14 -4.36 -8.29
CA THR A 49 1.93 -4.26 -9.53
C THR A 49 2.47 -2.84 -9.72
N PHE A 50 1.63 -1.83 -9.42
CA PHE A 50 2.04 -0.43 -9.44
C PHE A 50 3.21 -0.17 -8.48
N GLN A 51 3.09 -0.62 -7.23
CA GLN A 51 4.15 -0.49 -6.22
C GLN A 51 5.45 -1.17 -6.66
N ASN A 52 5.39 -2.39 -7.20
CA ASN A 52 6.58 -3.12 -7.64
C ASN A 52 7.30 -2.39 -8.78
N TYR A 53 6.55 -1.91 -9.78
CA TYR A 53 7.16 -1.16 -10.87
C TYR A 53 7.76 0.17 -10.41
N LEU A 54 7.12 0.85 -9.44
CA LEU A 54 7.66 2.07 -8.86
C LEU A 54 8.96 1.79 -8.09
N SER A 55 8.97 0.77 -7.24
CA SER A 55 10.17 0.36 -6.49
C SER A 55 11.33 0.06 -7.43
N TYR A 56 11.13 -0.84 -8.39
CA TYR A 56 12.16 -1.22 -9.36
C TYR A 56 12.70 -0.02 -10.14
N LYS A 57 11.82 0.87 -10.61
CA LYS A 57 12.24 2.06 -11.38
C LYS A 57 12.99 3.09 -10.54
N LEU A 58 12.69 3.17 -9.23
CA LEU A 58 13.39 4.03 -8.28
C LEU A 58 14.75 3.43 -7.94
N ASP A 59 14.84 2.12 -7.70
CA ASP A 59 16.11 1.43 -7.43
C ASP A 59 17.12 1.64 -8.57
N LEU A 60 16.66 1.57 -9.83
CA LEU A 60 17.49 1.84 -11.00
C LEU A 60 18.02 3.29 -11.07
N ARG A 61 17.33 4.23 -10.45
CA ARG A 61 17.69 5.66 -10.43
C ARG A 61 18.36 6.09 -9.13
N GLY A 62 18.57 5.16 -8.19
CA GLY A 62 19.05 5.48 -6.84
C GLY A 62 18.02 6.23 -5.97
N GLY A 63 16.74 6.20 -6.35
CA GLY A 63 15.63 6.74 -5.56
C GLY A 63 15.19 5.76 -4.46
N ARG A 64 14.40 6.25 -3.51
CA ARG A 64 13.84 5.44 -2.42
C ARG A 64 12.31 5.49 -2.46
N LEU A 65 11.67 4.33 -2.28
CA LEU A 65 10.23 4.24 -2.09
C LEU A 65 9.92 4.06 -0.61
N ILE A 66 9.10 4.93 -0.05
CA ILE A 66 8.68 4.88 1.35
C ILE A 66 7.18 4.63 1.39
N LEU A 67 6.80 3.58 2.10
CA LEU A 67 5.40 3.25 2.32
C LEU A 67 4.95 3.83 3.65
N ILE A 68 3.83 4.54 3.63
CA ILE A 68 3.20 5.10 4.82
C ILE A 68 1.84 4.44 5.05
N SER A 69 1.31 4.59 6.27
CA SER A 69 -0.07 4.20 6.54
C SER A 69 -1.03 5.13 5.78
N PRO A 70 -2.01 4.61 5.04
CA PRO A 70 -3.03 5.45 4.39
C PRO A 70 -4.06 5.99 5.39
N GLU A 71 -4.03 5.54 6.65
CA GLU A 71 -5.04 5.85 7.65
C GLU A 71 -5.12 7.35 7.94
N ASN A 72 -6.33 7.88 8.02
CA ASN A 72 -6.64 9.29 8.35
C ASN A 72 -6.02 10.37 7.43
N THR A 73 -5.29 9.99 6.38
CA THR A 73 -4.65 10.94 5.43
C THR A 73 -5.64 11.87 4.73
N SER A 74 -6.85 11.38 4.44
CA SER A 74 -7.90 12.14 3.75
C SER A 74 -8.92 12.82 4.66
N THR A 75 -8.92 12.52 5.96
CA THR A 75 -9.83 13.09 6.97
C THR A 75 -9.14 14.04 7.93
N LYS A 76 -7.81 14.00 8.00
CA LYS A 76 -6.97 14.92 8.75
C LYS A 76 -6.87 16.28 8.06
N CYS A 77 -7.07 17.36 8.81
CA CYS A 77 -6.79 18.71 8.32
C CYS A 77 -5.28 18.98 8.33
N ARG A 78 -4.73 19.44 7.19
CA ARG A 78 -3.32 19.81 7.09
C ARG A 78 -2.91 21.03 7.93
N ILE A 79 -3.86 21.89 8.31
CA ILE A 79 -3.59 23.14 9.04
C ILE A 79 -3.61 22.88 10.55
N CYS A 80 -4.72 22.37 11.09
CA CYS A 80 -4.90 22.21 12.53
C CYS A 80 -4.72 20.77 13.03
N GLY A 81 -4.56 19.79 12.14
CA GLY A 81 -4.40 18.38 12.51
C GLY A 81 -5.69 17.68 12.96
N HIS A 82 -6.84 18.35 12.97
CA HIS A 82 -8.12 17.75 13.36
C HIS A 82 -8.52 16.60 12.42
N ILE A 83 -8.88 15.46 13.00
CA ILE A 83 -9.32 14.25 12.26
C ILE A 83 -10.80 14.06 12.53
N ALA A 84 -11.60 14.20 11.49
CA ALA A 84 -13.05 13.93 11.54
C ALA A 84 -13.52 13.41 10.19
N LYS A 85 -14.49 12.50 10.20
CA LYS A 85 -15.06 11.95 8.97
C LYS A 85 -15.88 13.00 8.22
N GLU A 86 -16.46 13.92 8.98
CA GLU A 86 -17.27 15.04 8.55
C GLU A 86 -16.47 16.09 7.77
N ASN A 87 -15.13 16.06 7.87
CA ASN A 87 -14.26 16.96 7.13
C ASN A 87 -14.28 16.70 5.61
N ARG A 88 -14.62 15.48 5.18
CA ARG A 88 -14.69 15.09 3.77
C ARG A 88 -16.07 14.53 3.45
N LYS A 89 -16.96 15.40 2.98
CA LYS A 89 -18.34 15.03 2.61
C LYS A 89 -18.46 14.53 1.18
N THR A 90 -17.64 15.06 0.28
CA THR A 90 -17.61 14.71 -1.15
C THR A 90 -16.24 14.17 -1.55
N GLN A 91 -16.13 13.66 -2.78
CA GLN A 91 -14.84 13.17 -3.28
C GLN A 91 -13.84 14.32 -3.47
N GLU A 92 -14.30 15.48 -3.92
CA GLU A 92 -13.43 16.58 -4.39
C GLU A 92 -13.15 17.64 -3.33
N GLU A 93 -14.08 17.88 -2.41
CA GLU A 93 -14.00 18.98 -1.45
C GLU A 93 -13.65 18.48 -0.04
N PHE A 94 -12.81 19.26 0.64
CA PHE A 94 -12.45 19.08 2.03
C PHE A 94 -12.73 20.36 2.80
N GLN A 95 -13.50 20.27 3.88
CA GLN A 95 -13.79 21.40 4.77
C GLN A 95 -13.60 20.98 6.23
N CYS A 96 -12.62 21.55 6.92
CA CYS A 96 -12.38 21.25 8.31
C CYS A 96 -13.45 21.87 9.21
N ILE A 97 -14.09 21.04 10.05
CA ILE A 97 -15.11 21.50 11.01
C ILE A 97 -14.53 22.32 12.17
N GLN A 98 -13.24 22.14 12.49
CA GLN A 98 -12.61 22.80 13.64
C GLN A 98 -12.02 24.18 13.28
N CYS A 99 -11.32 24.29 12.15
CA CYS A 99 -10.65 25.53 11.76
C CYS A 99 -11.25 26.23 10.53
N GLY A 100 -12.24 25.63 9.87
CA GLY A 100 -12.89 26.19 8.70
C GLY A 100 -12.06 26.10 7.40
N HIS A 101 -10.87 25.50 7.42
CA HIS A 101 -10.02 25.32 6.23
C HIS A 101 -10.78 24.59 5.12
N ASN A 102 -10.79 25.16 3.91
CA ASN A 102 -11.44 24.59 2.73
C ASN A 102 -10.42 24.45 1.60
N GLU A 103 -10.34 23.26 0.99
CA GLU A 103 -9.41 22.96 -0.09
C GLU A 103 -9.87 21.73 -0.88
N ASN A 104 -9.18 21.43 -1.99
CA ASN A 104 -9.36 20.16 -2.68
C ASN A 104 -8.90 18.98 -1.78
N ALA A 105 -9.70 17.93 -1.73
CA ALA A 105 -9.47 16.77 -0.86
C ALA A 105 -8.18 16.01 -1.20
N ASP A 106 -7.84 15.89 -2.49
CA ASP A 106 -6.61 15.21 -2.93
C ASP A 106 -5.37 16.06 -2.63
N LEU A 107 -5.47 17.39 -2.73
CA LEU A 107 -4.40 18.31 -2.34
C LEU A 107 -4.13 18.20 -0.82
N ASN A 108 -5.17 18.29 0.01
CA ASN A 108 -5.02 18.12 1.47
C ASN A 108 -4.43 16.74 1.82
N ALA A 109 -4.91 15.66 1.18
CA ALA A 109 -4.40 14.32 1.40
C ALA A 109 -2.93 14.18 0.98
N SER A 110 -2.54 14.72 -0.18
CA SER A 110 -1.15 14.66 -0.68
C SER A 110 -0.16 15.32 0.28
N ILE A 111 -0.54 16.46 0.87
CA ILE A 111 0.30 17.17 1.83
C ILE A 111 0.40 16.40 3.16
N ASN A 112 -0.70 15.79 3.62
CA ASN A 112 -0.66 14.91 4.79
C ASN A 112 0.24 13.69 4.55
N ILE A 113 0.18 13.09 3.37
CA ILE A 113 1.04 11.96 2.96
C ILE A 113 2.52 12.37 2.97
N LEU A 114 2.83 13.56 2.44
CA LEU A 114 4.20 14.09 2.45
C LEU A 114 4.71 14.28 3.88
N ALA A 115 3.90 14.89 4.75
CA ALA A 115 4.24 15.11 6.15
C ALA A 115 4.49 13.79 6.90
N GLU A 116 3.63 12.79 6.67
CA GLU A 116 3.81 11.45 7.25
C GLU A 116 5.08 10.78 6.73
N GLY A 117 5.35 10.87 5.42
CA GLY A 117 6.57 10.35 4.81
C GLY A 117 7.82 10.97 5.42
N HIS A 118 7.84 12.28 5.63
CA HIS A 118 8.94 12.96 6.31
C HIS A 118 9.11 12.48 7.76
N SER A 119 8.00 12.26 8.48
CA SER A 119 8.06 11.76 9.87
C SER A 119 8.68 10.36 9.97
N VAL A 120 8.34 9.47 9.03
CA VAL A 120 8.90 8.11 8.95
C VAL A 120 10.41 8.15 8.69
N ILE A 121 10.86 9.02 7.78
CA ILE A 121 12.28 9.24 7.51
C ILE A 121 13.00 9.74 8.76
N ALA A 122 12.43 10.75 9.44
CA ALA A 122 13.03 11.35 10.63
C ALA A 122 13.17 10.35 11.79
N CYS A 123 12.23 9.41 11.92
CA CYS A 123 12.28 8.36 12.94
C CYS A 123 13.25 7.22 12.60
N GLY A 124 13.93 7.26 11.44
CA GLY A 124 14.86 6.21 11.01
C GLY A 124 14.19 4.88 10.66
N VAL A 125 12.87 4.89 10.45
CA VAL A 125 12.14 3.69 10.05
C VAL A 125 12.28 3.56 8.53
N GLU A 126 13.17 2.69 8.07
CA GLU A 126 13.18 2.29 6.66
C GLU A 126 11.97 1.36 6.43
N THR A 127 10.82 1.89 6.00
CA THR A 127 9.69 1.05 5.58
C THR A 127 9.98 0.39 4.23
N ILE A 128 10.93 -0.54 4.24
CA ILE A 128 11.09 -1.57 3.20
C ILE A 128 10.08 -2.67 3.51
N VAL A 129 8.90 -2.55 2.90
CA VAL A 129 7.84 -3.55 2.72
C VAL A 129 7.63 -4.57 3.87
N SER A 130 6.57 -4.37 4.66
CA SER A 130 5.72 -5.51 5.08
C SER A 130 4.30 -5.07 5.49
N THR A 131 3.39 -4.87 4.54
CA THR A 131 1.96 -4.99 4.85
C THR A 131 1.51 -6.43 4.71
N ALA A 132 1.90 -7.29 5.66
CA ALA A 132 1.12 -8.42 6.15
C ALA A 132 1.97 -9.21 7.15
N LYS A 133 1.48 -9.30 8.38
CA LYS A 133 1.81 -10.30 9.41
C LYS A 133 2.33 -11.63 8.80
N GLN A 134 3.64 -11.74 8.61
CA GLN A 134 4.36 -12.99 8.39
C GLN A 134 5.86 -12.69 8.59
N GLU A 135 6.44 -13.30 9.64
CA GLU A 135 7.89 -13.41 9.76
C GLU A 135 8.48 -14.02 8.48
N LEU A 136 9.66 -13.56 8.06
CA LEU A 136 10.85 -14.41 7.91
C LEU A 136 12.03 -13.68 7.25
N GLN A 137 13.18 -13.89 7.90
CA GLN A 137 14.54 -14.00 7.37
C GLN A 137 14.97 -13.03 6.26
N ILE A 138 15.72 -12.04 6.73
CA ILE A 138 16.68 -11.21 6.00
C ILE A 138 17.45 -12.08 4.98
N ARG A 139 17.08 -12.00 3.70
CA ARG A 139 17.99 -12.41 2.62
C ARG A 139 19.00 -11.28 2.44
N LYS A 140 20.25 -11.53 2.83
CA LYS A 140 21.37 -10.62 2.61
C LYS A 140 21.47 -10.27 1.12
N PRO A 141 21.85 -9.03 0.76
CA PRO A 141 22.02 -8.65 -0.64
C PRO A 141 23.08 -9.55 -1.29
N VAL A 142 22.78 -10.05 -2.49
CA VAL A 142 23.76 -10.76 -3.32
C VAL A 142 24.74 -9.72 -3.85
N THR A 143 25.80 -9.46 -3.09
CA THR A 143 26.94 -8.68 -3.55
C THR A 143 27.67 -9.50 -4.60
N GLY A 144 27.43 -9.22 -5.89
CA GLY A 144 28.16 -9.93 -6.94
C GLY A 144 27.70 -9.77 -8.39
N ILE A 145 26.85 -8.80 -8.73
CA ILE A 145 26.45 -8.61 -10.14
C ILE A 145 27.03 -7.30 -10.67
N SER A 146 28.18 -7.41 -11.33
CA SER A 146 28.81 -6.37 -12.13
C SER A 146 28.08 -6.24 -13.47
N TRP A 147 27.29 -5.18 -13.66
CA TRP A 147 26.75 -4.82 -14.98
C TRP A 147 27.66 -3.78 -15.63
N ARG A 148 28.26 -4.14 -16.76
CA ARG A 148 29.01 -3.22 -17.64
C ARG A 148 27.99 -2.55 -18.56
N ILE A 149 27.73 -1.26 -18.36
CA ILE A 149 26.85 -0.45 -19.20
C ILE A 149 27.59 -0.16 -20.52
N PRO A 150 27.06 -0.52 -21.70
CA PRO A 150 27.63 -0.09 -22.96
C PRO A 150 27.45 1.43 -23.09
N SER A 151 28.56 2.15 -23.27
CA SER A 151 28.56 3.57 -23.63
C SER A 151 27.90 3.78 -24.98
N LEU A 152 27.14 4.88 -25.07
CA LEU A 152 26.54 5.42 -26.30
C LEU A 152 27.55 5.57 -27.44
#